data_AF-A0A2H3BM36-F1
#
_entry.id   AF-A0A2H3BM36-F1
#
_cell.length_a   1.000
_cell.length_b   1.000
_cell.length_c   1.000
_cell.angle_alpha   90.00
_cell.angle_beta   90.00
_cell.angle_gamma   90.00
#
_symmetry.space_group_name_H-M   'P 1'
#
loop_
_entity.id
_entity.type
_entity.pdbx_description
1 polymer ?
#
loop_
_entity_poly.entity_id
_entity_poly.type
_entity_poly.pdbx_seq_one_letter_code
_entity_poly.pdbx_strand_id
1 'polypeptide(L)'
;MTADEPKRKARKKTGNPYDRTQRPKVVKSTHATSAVPLDHDKRKNLTCGDWLTVFAYVDQHPNMKQEDIVQHFATRREGVLRFTQSSLSRRLGNRDKLEEQAHAHPNALSMKRA
;
A
#
# COMPACT_ATOMS: atom_id res chain seq x y z
N MET A 1 16.30 -78.13 29.03
CA MET A 1 14.99 -78.71 28.68
C MET A 1 13.95 -77.61 28.87
N THR A 2 13.64 -76.85 27.81
CA THR A 2 12.40 -76.98 26.98
C THR A 2 11.14 -76.62 27.79
N ALA A 3 10.60 -75.41 27.62
CA ALA A 3 9.47 -75.07 26.70
C ALA A 3 8.11 -75.32 27.39
N ASP A 4 7.00 -74.61 27.20
CA ASP A 4 6.60 -73.33 26.58
C ASP A 4 5.06 -73.24 26.81
N GLU A 5 4.56 -72.06 27.26
CA GLU A 5 3.16 -71.53 27.18
C GLU A 5 1.92 -72.37 27.65
N PRO A 6 0.66 -71.83 27.76
CA PRO A 6 0.15 -70.60 27.14
C PRO A 6 -0.74 -69.63 27.95
N LYS A 7 -0.86 -68.43 27.35
CA LYS A 7 -2.02 -67.52 27.35
C LYS A 7 -2.29 -66.68 28.61
N ARG A 8 -2.52 -65.37 28.46
CA ARG A 8 -3.49 -64.76 27.52
C ARG A 8 -2.94 -63.49 26.84
N LYS A 9 -3.37 -63.29 25.59
CA LYS A 9 -3.08 -62.09 24.79
C LYS A 9 -3.67 -60.85 25.49
N ALA A 10 -2.86 -59.80 25.63
CA ALA A 10 -3.34 -58.52 26.13
C ALA A 10 -4.42 -57.95 25.19
N ARG A 11 -5.57 -57.59 25.76
CA ARG A 11 -6.68 -56.95 25.03
C ARG A 11 -6.19 -55.62 24.47
N LYS A 12 -6.23 -55.43 23.15
CA LYS A 12 -5.94 -54.13 22.54
C LYS A 12 -6.93 -53.11 23.09
N LYS A 13 -6.42 -52.07 23.76
CA LYS A 13 -7.22 -50.89 24.12
C LYS A 13 -7.55 -50.16 22.83
N THR A 14 -8.80 -50.27 22.38
CA THR A 14 -9.36 -49.35 21.39
C THR A 14 -9.28 -47.94 21.97
N GLY A 15 -8.91 -46.96 21.14
CA GLY A 15 -8.46 -45.62 21.52
C GLY A 15 -9.32 -44.90 22.56
N ASN A 16 -8.68 -43.99 23.28
CA ASN A 16 -9.32 -43.13 24.26
C ASN A 16 -10.47 -42.34 23.59
N PRO A 17 -11.70 -42.31 24.13
CA PRO A 17 -12.84 -41.61 23.50
C PRO A 17 -12.66 -40.09 23.42
N TYR A 18 -11.59 -39.56 24.00
CA TYR A 18 -11.22 -38.15 24.01
C TYR A 18 -9.96 -37.86 23.20
N ASP A 19 -9.73 -38.57 22.09
CA ASP A 19 -8.75 -38.11 21.09
C ASP A 19 -9.34 -36.93 20.32
N ARG A 20 -9.33 -35.76 20.97
CA ARG A 20 -9.83 -34.51 20.42
C ARG A 20 -8.76 -33.99 19.47
N THR A 21 -8.84 -34.40 18.21
CA THR A 21 -8.06 -33.77 17.13
C THR A 21 -8.28 -32.26 17.22
N GLN A 22 -7.18 -31.50 17.29
CA GLN A 22 -7.27 -30.04 17.26
C GLN A 22 -7.91 -29.67 15.93
N ARG A 23 -9.16 -29.18 15.98
CA ARG A 23 -9.81 -28.61 14.80
C ARG A 23 -8.89 -27.51 14.28
N PRO A 24 -8.59 -27.45 12.97
CA PRO A 24 -7.85 -26.32 12.44
C PRO A 24 -8.59 -25.06 12.84
N LYS A 25 -7.86 -24.13 13.48
CA LYS A 25 -8.42 -22.83 13.83
C LYS A 25 -8.94 -22.24 12.52
N VAL A 26 -10.26 -22.08 12.41
CA VAL A 26 -10.86 -21.27 11.35
C VAL A 26 -10.29 -19.89 11.56
N VAL A 27 -9.30 -19.53 10.75
CA VAL A 27 -8.77 -18.18 10.69
C VAL A 27 -9.95 -17.37 10.19
N LYS A 28 -10.59 -16.62 11.10
CA LYS A 28 -11.60 -15.65 10.70
C LYS A 28 -10.94 -14.79 9.63
N SER A 29 -11.48 -14.85 8.42
CA SER A 29 -11.09 -13.99 7.32
C SER A 29 -11.06 -12.56 7.87
N THR A 30 -9.86 -12.02 8.04
CA THR A 30 -9.65 -10.61 8.29
C THR A 30 -10.32 -9.88 7.14
N HIS A 31 -11.12 -8.86 7.46
CA HIS A 31 -11.89 -8.07 6.48
C HIS A 31 -11.10 -7.90 5.17
N ALA A 32 -11.72 -8.31 4.05
CA ALA A 32 -11.16 -8.11 2.72
C ALA A 32 -10.87 -6.61 2.56
N THR A 33 -9.61 -6.24 2.74
CA THR A 33 -9.17 -4.87 2.58
C THR A 33 -8.96 -4.68 1.09
N SER A 34 -9.66 -3.71 0.50
CA SER A 34 -9.52 -3.30 -0.91
C SER A 34 -8.17 -2.63 -1.21
N ALA A 35 -7.16 -2.83 -0.35
CA ALA A 35 -5.82 -2.30 -0.53
C ALA A 35 -5.19 -3.00 -1.73
N VAL A 36 -5.21 -2.29 -2.87
CA VAL A 36 -4.46 -2.66 -4.05
C VAL A 36 -2.99 -2.40 -3.76
N PRO A 37 -2.06 -3.32 -4.10
CA PRO A 37 -0.64 -3.06 -4.02
C PRO A 37 -0.29 -1.77 -4.78
N LEU A 38 0.53 -0.92 -4.16
CA LEU A 38 0.98 0.32 -4.78
C LEU A 38 1.86 -0.05 -5.97
N ASP A 39 1.32 0.14 -7.18
CA ASP A 39 2.11 0.10 -8.40
C ASP A 39 3.03 1.33 -8.39
N HIS A 40 4.26 1.15 -7.90
CA HIS A 40 5.23 2.24 -7.73
C HIS A 40 5.55 2.95 -9.05
N ASP A 41 5.31 2.29 -10.18
CA ASP A 41 5.60 2.82 -11.52
C ASP A 41 4.52 3.78 -12.04
N LYS A 42 3.30 3.75 -11.46
CA LYS A 42 2.16 4.55 -11.95
C LYS A 42 1.36 5.14 -10.80
N ARG A 43 1.89 6.19 -10.17
CA ARG A 43 1.10 7.02 -9.25
C ARG A 43 -0.04 7.69 -10.02
N LYS A 44 -1.24 7.10 -9.94
CA LYS A 44 -2.46 7.63 -10.59
C LYS A 44 -2.91 8.96 -9.98
N ASN A 45 -2.57 9.20 -8.72
CA ASN A 45 -2.94 10.41 -7.99
C ASN A 45 -1.67 11.07 -7.44
N LEU A 46 -1.41 12.32 -7.84
CA LEU A 46 -0.34 13.13 -7.26
C LEU A 46 -0.67 13.45 -5.81
N THR A 47 0.32 13.31 -4.92
CA THR A 47 0.22 13.70 -3.52
C THR A 47 0.26 15.23 -3.36
N CYS A 48 -0.07 15.74 -2.18
CA CYS A 48 0.07 17.17 -1.88
C CYS A 48 1.52 17.65 -2.05
N GLY A 49 2.51 16.85 -1.59
CA GLY A 49 3.93 17.16 -1.77
C GLY A 49 4.39 17.16 -3.23
N ASP A 50 3.83 16.28 -4.05
CA ASP A 50 4.09 16.28 -5.49
C ASP A 50 3.59 17.60 -6.13
N TRP A 51 2.40 18.08 -5.75
CA TRP A 51 1.87 19.37 -6.23
C TRP A 51 2.69 20.57 -5.77
N LEU A 52 3.17 20.60 -4.53
CA LEU A 52 4.07 21.66 -4.06
C LEU A 52 5.37 21.70 -4.86
N THR A 53 5.90 20.53 -5.24
CA THR A 53 7.10 20.43 -6.10
C THR A 53 6.81 21.00 -7.49
N VAL A 54 5.63 20.73 -8.04
CA VAL A 54 5.20 21.31 -9.33
C VAL A 54 5.02 22.83 -9.22
N PHE A 55 4.41 23.34 -8.15
CA PHE A 55 4.24 24.79 -7.94
C PHE A 55 5.59 25.52 -7.82
N ALA A 56 6.53 24.97 -7.05
CA ALA A 56 7.88 25.52 -6.96
C ALA A 56 8.58 25.59 -8.33
N TYR A 57 8.36 24.60 -9.19
CA TYR A 57 8.89 24.61 -10.57
C TYR A 57 8.22 25.67 -11.44
N VAL A 58 6.91 25.87 -11.31
CA VAL A 58 6.17 26.94 -12.01
C VAL A 58 6.69 28.32 -11.59
N ASP A 59 6.90 28.55 -10.30
CA ASP A 59 7.40 29.83 -9.78
C ASP A 59 8.82 30.15 -10.27
N GLN A 60 9.66 29.12 -10.46
CA GLN A 60 11.01 29.26 -11.04
C GLN A 60 10.97 29.54 -12.54
N HIS A 61 9.88 29.23 -13.23
CA HIS A 61 9.77 29.31 -14.69
C HIS A 61 8.49 30.04 -15.13
N PRO A 62 8.31 31.33 -14.81
CA PRO A 62 7.07 32.07 -15.09
C PRO A 62 6.78 32.23 -16.59
N ASN A 63 7.80 32.14 -17.44
CA ASN A 63 7.68 32.27 -18.90
C ASN A 63 7.47 30.92 -19.61
N MET A 64 7.53 29.80 -18.88
CA MET A 64 7.38 28.47 -19.46
C MET A 64 5.90 28.17 -19.66
N LYS A 65 5.56 27.57 -20.80
CA LYS A 65 4.17 27.19 -21.06
C LYS A 65 3.80 26.00 -20.18
N GLN A 66 2.51 25.93 -19.88
CA GLN A 66 1.97 24.86 -19.05
C GLN A 66 2.16 23.47 -19.67
N GLU A 67 2.12 23.37 -21.00
CA GLU A 67 2.42 22.15 -21.75
C GLU A 67 3.86 21.67 -21.53
N ASP A 68 4.83 22.59 -21.54
CA ASP A 68 6.25 22.29 -21.36
C ASP A 68 6.52 21.82 -19.92
N ILE A 69 5.82 22.40 -18.94
CA ILE A 69 5.87 21.96 -17.54
C ILE A 69 5.35 20.53 -17.41
N VAL A 70 4.19 20.22 -18.02
CA VAL A 70 3.64 18.85 -18.01
C VAL A 70 4.63 17.87 -18.65
N GLN A 71 5.22 18.24 -19.78
CA GLN A 71 6.21 17.42 -20.48
C GLN A 71 7.47 17.18 -19.63
N HIS A 72 7.96 18.22 -18.94
CA HIS A 72 9.11 18.10 -18.04
C HIS A 72 8.87 17.03 -16.97
N PHE A 73 7.74 17.08 -16.27
CA PHE A 73 7.41 16.11 -15.22
C PHE A 73 7.06 14.71 -15.76
N ALA A 74 6.56 14.62 -16.99
CA ALA A 74 6.30 13.34 -17.65
C ALA A 74 7.59 12.56 -18.01
N THR A 75 8.71 13.25 -18.23
CA THR A 75 10.00 12.63 -18.60
C THR A 75 10.89 12.28 -17.42
N ARG A 76 10.55 12.73 -16.20
CA ARG A 76 11.38 12.57 -15.01
C ARG A 76 11.28 11.15 -14.43
N ARG A 77 12.43 10.57 -14.04
CA ARG A 77 12.55 9.18 -13.55
C ARG A 77 12.08 8.95 -12.11
N GLU A 78 11.97 9.99 -11.29
CA GLU A 78 11.72 9.88 -9.84
C GLU A 78 10.24 9.63 -9.46
N GLY A 79 9.51 8.93 -10.33
CA GLY A 79 8.07 8.76 -10.25
C GLY A 79 7.40 9.67 -11.27
N VAL A 80 6.82 9.05 -12.30
CA VAL A 80 6.18 9.75 -13.42
C VAL A 80 4.96 10.51 -12.88
N LEU A 81 5.14 11.78 -12.50
CA LEU A 81 4.05 12.69 -12.13
C LEU A 81 3.21 12.93 -13.39
N ARG A 82 2.23 12.05 -13.61
CA ARG A 82 1.31 12.15 -14.75
C ARG A 82 0.13 13.03 -14.36
N PHE A 83 0.11 14.24 -14.87
CA PHE A 83 -1.06 15.12 -14.83
C PHE A 83 -1.28 15.78 -16.17
N THR A 84 -2.51 16.22 -16.41
CA THR A 84 -2.86 16.98 -17.61
C THR A 84 -2.65 18.47 -17.37
N GLN A 85 -2.51 19.23 -18.46
CA GLN A 85 -2.53 20.70 -18.41
C GLN A 85 -3.76 21.23 -17.64
N SER A 86 -4.94 20.67 -17.91
CA SER A 86 -6.18 21.07 -17.23
C SER A 86 -6.15 20.81 -15.71
N SER A 87 -5.48 19.74 -15.29
CA SER A 87 -5.29 19.42 -13.88
C SER A 87 -4.38 20.44 -13.21
N LEU A 88 -3.27 20.82 -13.86
CA LEU A 88 -2.37 21.86 -13.37
C LEU A 88 -3.08 23.22 -13.27
N SER A 89 -3.92 23.60 -14.24
CA SER A 89 -4.64 24.88 -14.20
C SER A 89 -5.62 24.94 -13.02
N ARG A 90 -6.41 23.88 -12.84
CA ARG A 90 -7.35 23.77 -11.70
C ARG A 90 -6.63 23.77 -10.35
N ARG A 91 -5.43 23.20 -10.30
CA ARG A 91 -4.59 23.17 -9.09
C ARG A 91 -3.98 24.52 -8.78
N LEU A 92 -3.52 25.27 -9.78
CA LEU A 92 -3.04 26.64 -9.61
C LEU A 92 -4.13 27.56 -9.05
N GLY A 93 -5.38 27.41 -9.50
CA GLY A 93 -6.52 28.17 -8.94
C GLY A 93 -6.92 27.80 -7.51
N ASN A 94 -6.42 26.69 -6.97
CA ASN A 94 -6.65 26.24 -5.59
C ASN A 94 -5.34 26.12 -4.80
N ARG A 95 -4.31 26.85 -5.21
CA ARG A 95 -2.97 26.77 -4.62
C ARG A 95 -2.98 27.10 -3.13
N ASP A 96 -3.64 28.20 -2.75
CA ASP A 96 -3.68 28.67 -1.36
C ASP A 96 -4.23 27.60 -0.41
N LYS A 97 -5.29 26.90 -0.83
CA LYS A 97 -5.89 25.80 -0.05
C LYS A 97 -4.95 24.61 0.11
N LEU A 98 -4.15 24.32 -0.92
CA LEU A 98 -3.17 23.22 -0.87
C LEU A 98 -1.98 23.56 0.01
N GLU A 99 -1.49 24.79 -0.05
CA GLU A 99 -0.41 25.28 0.81
C GLU A 99 -0.88 25.33 2.27
N GLU A 100 -2.08 25.85 2.54
CA GLU A 100 -2.69 25.84 3.87
C GLU A 100 -2.84 24.41 4.41
N GLN A 101 -3.29 23.46 3.58
CA GLN A 101 -3.38 22.04 3.97
C GLN A 101 -2.01 21.43 4.27
N ALA A 102 -0.97 21.81 3.53
CA ALA A 102 0.39 21.36 3.77
C ALA A 102 0.96 21.91 5.08
N HIS A 103 0.68 23.18 5.40
CA HIS A 103 1.10 23.83 6.64
C HIS A 103 0.31 23.36 7.87
N ALA A 104 -1.01 23.13 7.73
CA ALA A 104 -1.87 22.66 8.82
C ALA A 104 -1.55 21.22 9.25
N HIS A 105 -1.03 20.40 8.32
CA HIS A 105 -0.68 19.01 8.58
C HIS A 105 0.78 18.72 8.20
N PRO A 106 1.76 19.16 9.01
CA PRO A 106 3.17 18.91 8.73
C PRO A 106 3.51 17.42 8.70
N ASN A 107 2.79 16.59 9.47
CA ASN A 107 2.89 15.13 9.41
C ASN A 107 2.28 14.50 8.15
N ALA A 108 1.48 15.24 7.35
CA ALA A 108 0.95 14.74 6.08
C ALA A 108 2.01 14.70 4.97
N LEU A 109 3.07 15.52 5.07
CA LEU A 109 4.25 15.43 4.21
C LEU A 109 5.12 14.20 4.54
N SER A 110 4.98 13.66 5.76
CA SER A 110 5.65 12.45 6.24
C SER A 110 4.88 11.16 5.90
N MET A 111 4.05 11.16 4.85
CA MET A 111 3.59 9.89 4.27
C MET A 111 4.70 9.30 3.40
N LYS A 112 5.67 8.70 4.11
CA LYS A 112 6.59 7.63 3.74
C LYS A 112 6.71 7.38 2.22
N ARG A 113 7.88 7.69 1.66
CA ARG A 113 8.39 7.00 0.45
C ARG A 113 8.58 5.54 0.84
N ALA A 114 7.52 4.74 0.72
CA ALA A 114 7.60 3.29 0.71
C ALA A 114 7.94 2.84 -0.71
#